data_AF-M0CWV6-F1
#
_entry.id   AF-M0CWV6-F1
#
_cell.length_a   1.000
_cell.length_b   1.000
_cell.length_c   1.000
_cell.angle_alpha   90.00
_cell.angle_beta   90.00
_cell.angle_gamma   90.00
#
_symmetry.space_group_name_H-M   'P 1'
#
loop_
_entity.id
_entity.type
_entity.pdbx_description
1 polymer ?
#
loop_
_entity_poly.entity_id
_entity_poly.type
_entity_poly.pdbx_seq_one_letter_code
_entity_poly.pdbx_strand_id
1 'polypeptide(L)'
;MGLLFAVVGVFTSLLFLGSAAVLAYWVYRDASARDANGPLWWTFLAFSGVGLVWYLAVRGERDPRHGPPSRRERLAGTWTMAMALTLVAVTVATPPDPFTKLVYLPQVFAVAFVVVYVWRVRSRPAAVGSGD
;
A
#
# COMPACT_ATOMS: atom_id res chain seq x y z
N MET A 1 -25.90 -4.70 -18.70
CA MET A 1 -24.61 -4.00 -18.79
C MET A 1 -24.51 -2.82 -17.82
N GLY A 2 -25.40 -1.82 -17.85
CA GLY A 2 -25.28 -0.60 -17.02
C GLY A 2 -25.15 -0.82 -15.49
N LEU A 3 -25.94 -1.73 -14.91
CA LEU A 3 -25.88 -2.01 -13.46
C LEU A 3 -24.52 -2.58 -13.02
N LEU A 4 -23.93 -3.48 -13.82
CA LEU A 4 -22.63 -4.06 -13.54
C LEU A 4 -21.54 -2.99 -13.52
N PHE A 5 -21.52 -2.13 -14.54
CA PHE A 5 -20.55 -1.02 -14.60
C PHE A 5 -20.74 -0.02 -13.46
N ALA A 6 -21.97 0.25 -13.03
CA ALA A 6 -22.23 1.10 -11.88
C ALA A 6 -21.69 0.49 -10.58
N VAL A 7 -21.96 -0.80 -10.33
CA VAL A 7 -21.48 -1.50 -9.14
C VAL A 7 -19.95 -1.58 -9.12
N VAL A 8 -19.34 -1.98 -10.23
CA VAL A 8 -17.88 -2.03 -10.38
C VAL A 8 -17.28 -0.64 -10.22
N GLY A 9 -17.89 0.37 -10.82
CA GLY A 9 -17.42 1.75 -10.70
C GLY A 9 -17.44 2.29 -9.28
N VAL A 10 -18.54 2.07 -8.55
CA VAL A 10 -18.65 2.43 -7.13
C VAL A 10 -17.62 1.66 -6.31
N PHE A 11 -17.50 0.35 -6.52
CA PHE A 11 -16.55 -0.48 -5.79
C PHE A 11 -15.10 -0.04 -6.03
N THR A 12 -14.70 0.18 -7.29
CA THR A 12 -13.38 0.67 -7.66
C THR A 12 -13.10 2.06 -7.08
N SER A 13 -14.10 2.94 -7.05
CA SER A 13 -13.97 4.28 -6.44
C SER A 13 -13.74 4.20 -4.94
N LEU A 14 -14.51 3.34 -4.24
CA LEU A 14 -14.33 3.09 -2.80
C LEU A 14 -12.96 2.46 -2.51
N LEU A 15 -12.51 1.54 -3.37
CA LEU A 15 -11.18 0.94 -3.28
C LEU A 15 -10.08 2.00 -3.41
N PHE A 16 -10.20 2.88 -4.39
CA PHE A 16 -9.22 3.92 -4.66
C PHE A 16 -9.16 4.95 -3.52
N LEU A 17 -10.32 5.52 -3.14
CA LEU A 17 -10.42 6.50 -2.06
C LEU A 17 -10.05 5.91 -0.69
N GLY A 18 -10.48 4.68 -0.41
CA GLY A 18 -10.10 3.94 0.79
C GLY A 18 -8.59 3.71 0.84
N SER A 19 -7.97 3.37 -0.29
CA SER A 19 -6.51 3.17 -0.36
C SER A 19 -5.72 4.45 -0.14
N ALA A 20 -6.22 5.59 -0.63
CA ALA A 20 -5.65 6.90 -0.34
C ALA A 20 -5.65 7.19 1.18
N ALA A 21 -6.78 6.93 1.86
CA ALA A 21 -6.88 7.08 3.30
C ALA A 21 -5.96 6.10 4.07
N VAL A 22 -5.87 4.85 3.62
CA VAL A 22 -4.99 3.83 4.23
C VAL A 22 -3.51 4.19 4.05
N LEU A 23 -3.11 4.67 2.87
CA LEU A 23 -1.77 5.19 2.61
C LEU A 23 -1.45 6.35 3.55
N ALA A 24 -2.35 7.34 3.64
CA ALA A 24 -2.15 8.50 4.49
C ALA A 24 -1.99 8.12 5.96
N TYR A 25 -2.89 7.26 6.46
CA TYR A 25 -2.81 6.71 7.81
C TYR A 25 -1.48 5.99 8.06
N TRP A 26 -1.06 5.15 7.12
CA TRP A 26 0.17 4.37 7.26
C TRP A 26 1.42 5.24 7.27
N VAL A 27 1.56 6.18 6.32
CA VAL A 27 2.72 7.07 6.25
C VAL A 27 2.78 7.99 7.46
N TYR A 28 1.65 8.56 7.87
CA TYR A 28 1.59 9.42 9.05
C TYR A 28 2.02 8.66 10.31
N ARG A 29 1.49 7.45 10.54
CA ARG A 29 1.88 6.62 11.69
C ARG A 29 3.33 6.17 11.64
N ASP A 30 3.85 5.81 10.47
CA ASP A 30 5.25 5.39 10.32
C ASP A 30 6.21 6.57 10.54
N ALA A 31 5.87 7.77 10.06
CA ALA A 31 6.64 8.99 10.29
C ALA A 31 6.59 9.47 11.74
N SER A 32 5.42 9.46 12.38
CA SER A 32 5.27 9.82 13.79
C SER A 32 5.96 8.84 14.73
N ALA A 33 6.00 7.54 14.42
CA ALA A 33 6.68 6.54 15.24
C ALA A 33 8.22 6.63 15.18
N ARG A 34 8.76 7.53 14.35
CA ARG A 34 10.19 7.77 14.13
C ARG A 34 10.59 9.22 14.42
N ASP A 35 9.72 9.98 15.10
CA ASP A 35 9.92 11.39 15.41
C ASP A 35 10.35 12.24 14.19
N ALA A 36 9.86 11.87 13.00
CA ALA A 36 10.22 12.57 11.78
C ALA A 36 9.69 14.02 11.81
N ASN A 37 10.55 14.97 11.50
CA ASN A 37 10.15 16.36 11.32
C ASN A 37 9.17 16.47 10.14
N GLY A 38 7.93 16.87 10.43
CA GLY A 38 6.85 17.05 9.45
C GLY A 38 6.23 15.75 8.91
N PRO A 39 5.54 14.94 9.74
CA PRO A 39 4.86 13.71 9.28
C PRO A 39 3.82 13.96 8.17
N LEU A 40 3.19 15.13 8.18
CA LEU A 40 2.23 15.56 7.16
C LEU A 40 2.90 15.80 5.80
N TRP A 41 4.14 16.30 5.78
CA TRP A 41 4.88 16.53 4.55
C TRP A 41 5.22 15.22 3.84
N TRP A 42 5.69 14.22 4.61
CA TRP A 42 5.91 12.87 4.10
C TRP A 42 4.63 12.21 3.58
N THR A 43 3.52 12.44 4.27
CA THR A 43 2.21 11.96 3.84
C THR A 43 1.79 12.56 2.51
N PHE A 44 1.99 13.86 2.33
CA PHE A 44 1.70 14.55 1.06
C PHE A 44 2.58 14.03 -0.07
N LEU A 45 3.89 13.91 0.16
CA LEU A 45 4.84 13.40 -0.84
C LEU A 45 4.51 11.97 -1.29
N ALA A 46 4.00 11.14 -0.39
CA ALA A 46 3.64 9.76 -0.72
C ALA A 46 2.55 9.65 -1.82
N PHE A 47 1.68 10.65 -1.97
CA PHE A 47 0.67 10.64 -3.03
C PHE A 47 1.24 10.80 -4.44
N SER A 48 2.47 11.30 -4.60
CA SER A 48 3.11 11.46 -5.91
C SER A 48 3.58 10.14 -6.55
N GLY A 49 3.54 9.02 -5.81
CA GLY A 49 4.13 7.74 -6.24
C GLY A 49 5.66 7.74 -6.18
N VAL A 50 6.32 8.71 -6.81
CA VAL A 50 7.79 8.89 -6.73
C VAL A 50 8.22 9.19 -5.29
N GLY A 51 7.50 10.09 -4.62
CA GLY A 51 7.75 10.41 -3.22
C GLY A 51 7.49 9.23 -2.29
N LEU A 52 6.57 8.32 -2.65
CA LEU A 52 6.40 7.06 -1.91
C LEU A 52 7.61 6.14 -2.09
N VAL A 53 8.08 5.91 -3.31
CA VAL A 53 9.27 5.09 -3.57
C VAL A 53 10.49 5.67 -2.86
N TRP A 54 10.68 6.98 -2.96
CA TRP A 54 11.75 7.70 -2.25
C TRP A 54 11.63 7.53 -0.72
N TYR A 55 10.43 7.72 -0.17
CA TYR A 55 10.15 7.50 1.24
C TYR A 55 10.52 6.07 1.67
N LEU A 56 10.17 5.06 0.88
CA LEU A 56 10.54 3.66 1.15
C LEU A 56 12.06 3.42 1.10
N ALA A 57 12.77 4.02 0.13
CA ALA A 57 14.20 3.85 -0.04
C ALA A 57 15.01 4.52 1.07
N VAL A 58 14.61 5.72 1.51
CA VAL A 58 15.33 6.47 2.55
C VAL A 58 15.04 5.92 3.96
N ARG A 59 13.84 5.36 4.21
CA ARG A 59 13.39 4.96 5.56
C ARG A 59 13.89 3.61 6.07
N GLY A 60 14.49 2.79 5.21
CA GLY A 60 15.02 1.47 5.57
C GLY A 60 16.29 1.53 6.41
N GLU A 61 17.12 2.54 6.18
CA GLU A 61 18.50 2.58 6.68
C GLU A 61 18.78 3.69 7.69
N ARG A 62 17.95 4.75 7.73
CA ARG A 62 18.36 6.01 8.38
C ARG A 62 17.70 6.33 9.73
N ASP A 63 16.53 5.78 10.05
CA ASP A 63 15.80 6.15 11.29
C ASP A 63 15.35 4.95 12.13
N PRO A 64 15.95 4.74 13.32
CA PRO A 64 15.47 3.78 14.31
C PRO A 64 14.05 4.12 14.75
N ARG A 65 13.16 3.14 14.68
CA ARG A 65 11.75 3.30 15.07
C ARG A 65 11.56 3.04 16.57
N HIS A 66 10.75 3.84 17.26
CA HIS A 66 10.51 3.73 18.72
C HIS A 66 9.57 2.58 19.15
N GLY A 67 9.36 1.58 18.30
CA GLY A 67 8.57 0.40 18.65
C GLY A 67 8.13 -0.45 17.46
N PRO A 68 7.72 -1.71 17.70
CA PRO A 68 7.27 -2.61 16.65
C PRO A 68 5.96 -2.10 16.01
N PRO A 69 5.79 -2.24 14.67
CA PRO A 69 4.58 -1.76 14.00
C PRO A 69 3.33 -2.49 14.49
N SER A 70 2.23 -1.74 14.69
CA SER A 70 0.96 -2.32 15.14
C SER A 70 0.35 -3.25 14.07
N ARG A 71 -0.57 -4.15 14.45
CA ARG A 71 -1.24 -5.06 13.49
C ARG A 71 -1.95 -4.26 12.38
N ARG A 72 -2.57 -3.12 12.72
CA ARG A 72 -3.25 -2.23 11.78
C ARG A 72 -2.26 -1.55 10.82
N GLU A 73 -1.12 -1.08 11.30
CA GLU A 73 -0.08 -0.51 10.44
C GLU A 73 0.56 -1.54 9.50
N ARG A 74 0.73 -2.79 9.97
CA ARG A 74 1.21 -3.86 9.09
C ARG A 74 0.22 -4.13 7.97
N LEU A 75 -1.07 -4.22 8.30
CA LEU A 75 -2.12 -4.41 7.30
C LEU A 75 -2.19 -3.23 6.33
N ALA A 76 -2.13 -1.99 6.86
CA ALA A 76 -2.14 -0.78 6.06
C ALA A 76 -0.95 -0.72 5.10
N GLY A 77 0.26 -1.03 5.58
CA GLY A 77 1.43 -1.10 4.70
C GLY A 77 1.33 -2.19 3.63
N THR A 78 0.68 -3.33 3.93
CA THR A 78 0.46 -4.40 2.97
C THR A 78 -0.54 -3.96 1.91
N TRP A 79 -1.64 -3.34 2.35
CA TRP A 79 -2.66 -2.77 1.48
C TRP A 79 -2.09 -1.71 0.53
N THR A 80 -1.30 -0.77 1.06
CA THR A 80 -0.63 0.27 0.27
C THR A 80 0.31 -0.33 -0.77
N MET A 81 1.13 -1.31 -0.38
CA MET A 81 2.07 -1.96 -1.30
C MET A 81 1.34 -2.76 -2.39
N ALA A 82 0.24 -3.43 -2.03
CA ALA A 82 -0.61 -4.11 -3.00
C ALA A 82 -1.24 -3.12 -3.98
N MET A 83 -1.81 -2.02 -3.50
CA MET A 83 -2.40 -0.99 -4.38
C MET A 83 -1.36 -0.39 -5.32
N ALA A 84 -0.16 -0.08 -4.84
CA ALA A 84 0.92 0.41 -5.69
C ALA A 84 1.28 -0.59 -6.81
N LEU A 85 1.42 -1.89 -6.46
CA LEU A 85 1.70 -2.94 -7.44
C LEU A 85 0.56 -3.08 -8.46
N THR A 86 -0.69 -2.99 -8.01
CA THR A 86 -1.86 -3.02 -8.88
C THR A 86 -1.87 -1.87 -9.88
N LEU A 87 -1.60 -0.64 -9.42
CA LEU A 87 -1.55 0.53 -10.30
C LEU A 87 -0.49 0.35 -11.39
N VAL A 88 0.69 -0.16 -11.04
CA VAL A 88 1.76 -0.46 -12.00
C VAL A 88 1.33 -1.57 -12.96
N ALA A 89 0.86 -2.69 -12.44
CA ALA A 89 0.48 -3.86 -13.25
C ALA A 89 -0.65 -3.55 -14.22
N VAL A 90 -1.70 -2.85 -13.77
CA VAL A 90 -2.82 -2.45 -14.64
C VAL A 90 -2.35 -1.46 -15.70
N THR A 91 -1.51 -0.48 -15.35
CA THR A 91 -0.99 0.51 -16.32
C THR A 91 -0.13 -0.13 -17.40
N VAL A 92 0.62 -1.18 -17.07
CA VAL A 92 1.47 -1.91 -18.02
C VAL A 92 0.67 -2.92 -18.85
N ALA A 93 -0.25 -3.66 -18.23
CA ALA A 93 -0.92 -4.79 -18.86
C ALA A 93 -2.20 -4.43 -19.62
N THR A 94 -2.82 -3.28 -19.33
CA THR A 94 -4.09 -2.87 -19.96
C THR A 94 -3.90 -1.70 -20.92
N PRO A 95 -4.67 -1.64 -22.02
CA PRO A 95 -4.73 -0.47 -22.88
C PRO A 95 -5.06 0.81 -22.07
N PRO A 96 -4.70 2.01 -22.57
CA PRO A 96 -4.93 3.26 -21.86
C PRO A 96 -6.42 3.67 -21.76
N ASP A 97 -7.36 2.76 -21.97
CA ASP A 97 -8.79 3.04 -21.91
C ASP A 97 -9.31 3.02 -20.44
N PRO A 98 -10.15 4.00 -20.04
CA PRO A 98 -10.63 4.09 -18.65
C PRO A 98 -11.53 2.92 -18.21
N PHE A 99 -12.25 2.31 -19.14
CA PHE A 99 -13.25 1.28 -18.82
C PHE A 99 -12.62 -0.06 -18.49
N THR A 100 -11.59 -0.46 -19.24
CA THR A 100 -10.77 -1.64 -18.93
C THR A 100 -10.11 -1.47 -17.57
N LYS A 101 -9.52 -0.30 -17.27
CA LYS A 101 -8.93 -0.04 -15.96
C LYS A 101 -9.95 -0.17 -14.83
N LEU A 102 -11.15 0.38 -15.01
CA LEU A 102 -12.23 0.30 -14.02
C LEU A 102 -12.60 -1.14 -13.68
N VAL A 103 -12.64 -2.00 -14.71
CA VAL A 103 -12.99 -3.41 -14.58
C VAL A 103 -11.84 -4.23 -14.03
N TYR A 104 -10.58 -4.00 -14.41
CA TYR A 104 -9.46 -4.87 -14.01
C TYR A 104 -8.82 -4.50 -12.66
N LEU A 105 -8.90 -3.23 -12.24
CA LEU A 105 -8.28 -2.76 -11.01
C LEU A 105 -8.67 -3.59 -9.77
N PRO A 106 -9.96 -3.87 -9.48
CA PRO A 106 -10.32 -4.61 -8.28
C PRO A 106 -9.81 -6.07 -8.28
N GLN A 107 -9.77 -6.73 -9.44
CA GLN A 107 -9.31 -8.12 -9.59
C GLN A 107 -7.80 -8.20 -9.37
N VAL A 108 -7.05 -7.33 -10.05
CA VAL A 108 -5.59 -7.28 -9.92
C VAL A 108 -5.20 -6.85 -8.51
N PHE A 109 -5.98 -5.97 -7.87
CA PHE A 109 -5.82 -5.62 -6.46
C PHE A 109 -5.97 -6.82 -5.52
N ALA A 110 -7.04 -7.61 -5.68
CA ALA A 110 -7.26 -8.78 -4.83
C ALA A 110 -6.09 -9.77 -4.92
N VAL A 111 -5.61 -10.05 -6.13
CA VAL A 111 -4.45 -10.94 -6.36
C VAL A 111 -3.17 -10.35 -5.75
N ALA A 112 -2.87 -9.08 -6.04
CA ALA A 112 -1.71 -8.39 -5.49
C ALA A 112 -1.72 -8.37 -3.96
N PHE A 113 -2.89 -8.14 -3.35
CA PHE A 113 -3.04 -8.11 -1.90
C PHE A 113 -2.69 -9.45 -1.26
N VAL A 114 -3.20 -10.56 -1.81
CA VAL A 114 -2.87 -11.91 -1.33
C VAL A 114 -1.39 -12.19 -1.48
N VAL A 115 -0.81 -11.90 -2.64
CA VAL A 115 0.62 -12.13 -2.92
C VAL A 115 1.50 -11.36 -1.94
N VAL A 116 1.27 -10.05 -1.79
CA VAL A 116 2.05 -9.19 -0.88
C VAL A 116 1.86 -9.62 0.57
N TYR A 117 0.64 -9.98 0.97
CA TYR A 117 0.36 -10.45 2.32
C TYR A 117 1.12 -11.74 2.64
N VAL A 118 1.05 -12.75 1.77
CA VAL A 118 1.73 -14.04 1.95
C VAL A 118 3.24 -13.85 1.96
N TRP A 119 3.77 -13.08 1.02
CA TRP A 119 5.21 -12.77 0.98
C TRP A 119 5.66 -12.12 2.30
N ARG A 120 4.93 -11.13 2.81
CA ARG A 120 5.29 -10.43 4.04
C ARG A 120 5.16 -11.30 5.30
N VAL A 121 4.28 -12.30 5.29
CA VAL A 121 4.17 -13.29 6.38
C VAL A 121 5.34 -14.28 6.31
N ARG A 122 5.71 -14.75 5.12
CA ARG A 122 6.81 -15.70 4.91
C ARG A 122 8.19 -15.09 5.15
N SER A 123 8.37 -13.82 4.80
CA SER A 123 9.63 -13.09 4.99
C SER A 123 9.88 -12.66 6.45
N ARG A 124 9.02 -13.07 7.40
CA ARG A 124 9.37 -12.94 8.82
C ARG A 124 10.41 -14.01 9.12
N PRO A 125 11.64 -13.66 9.52
CA PRO A 125 12.56 -14.66 10.02
C PRO A 125 11.86 -15.40 11.16
N ALA A 126 11.87 -16.73 11.11
CA ALA A 126 11.52 -17.54 12.26
C ALA A 126 12.34 -16.97 13.43
N ALA A 127 11.66 -16.59 14.52
CA ALA A 127 12.36 -16.13 15.72
C ALA A 127 13.47 -17.14 16.00
N VAL A 128 14.72 -16.67 15.95
CA VAL A 128 15.89 -17.46 16.32
C VAL A 128 15.53 -18.10 17.66
N GLY A 129 15.43 -19.43 17.66
CA GLY A 129 15.11 -20.19 18.85
C GLY A 129 16.08 -19.79 19.94
N SER A 130 15.53 -19.30 21.05
CA SER A 130 16.19 -19.36 22.34
C SER A 130 16.48 -20.83 22.64
N GLY A 131 17.76 -21.19 22.62
CA GLY A 131 18.22 -22.53 22.93
C GLY A 131 19.72 -22.55 22.85
N ASP A 132 20.36 -22.01 23.89
CA ASP A 132 21.56 -22.51 24.57
C ASP A 132 21.73 -21.74 25.89
#